data_AF-A0A4R5HEY6-F1
#
_entry.id   AF-A0A4R5HEY6-F1
#
_cell.length_a   1.000
_cell.length_b   1.000
_cell.length_c   1.000
_cell.angle_alpha   90.00
_cell.angle_beta   90.00
_cell.angle_gamma   90.00
#
_symmetry.space_group_name_H-M   'P 1'
#
loop_
_entity.id
_entity.type
_entity.pdbx_description
1 polymer ?
#
loop_
_entity_poly.entity_id
_entity_poly.type
_entity_poly.pdbx_seq_one_letter_code
_entity_poly.pdbx_strand_id
1 'polypeptide(L)'
;MQSQEDLAKHLDLSTRRVRELANLGIIKRPKGKEGWDLDHNRFAYINYLRELSKKTGADLPPENEEDPSSPELNKERALLVREQRRTAQIKNEKELKTLLPIDVVIAIYGDLVASARNKILSIEGQVMVSLPELSKADVRIVRGMLHKALSDLSDADTPPPRLIAYLEESSSDLGATTEPNDSPMG
;
A
#
# COMPACT_ATOMS: atom_id res chain seq x y z
N MET A 1 0.13 -57.77 -23.61
CA MET A 1 0.07 -57.34 -22.21
C MET A 1 0.79 -56.01 -22.14
N GLN A 2 0.11 -54.93 -21.75
CA GLN A 2 0.75 -53.61 -21.68
C GLN A 2 1.63 -53.53 -20.45
N SER A 3 2.85 -53.07 -20.65
CA SER A 3 3.88 -52.94 -19.63
C SER A 3 3.77 -51.60 -18.88
N GLN A 4 4.51 -51.48 -17.78
CA GLN A 4 4.61 -50.21 -17.06
C GLN A 4 5.23 -49.10 -17.94
N GLU A 5 6.13 -49.47 -18.87
CA GLU A 5 6.76 -48.53 -19.80
C GLU A 5 5.77 -48.02 -20.85
N ASP A 6 4.85 -48.87 -21.29
CA ASP A 6 3.80 -48.47 -22.24
C ASP A 6 2.85 -47.45 -21.60
N LEU A 7 2.49 -47.64 -20.33
CA LEU A 7 1.67 -46.66 -19.58
C LEU A 7 2.42 -45.35 -19.35
N ALA A 8 3.72 -45.42 -19.03
CA ALA A 8 4.55 -44.23 -18.84
C ALA A 8 4.63 -43.38 -20.12
N LYS A 9 4.85 -44.01 -21.27
CA LYS A 9 4.84 -43.33 -22.58
C LYS A 9 3.47 -42.76 -22.93
N HIS A 10 2.39 -43.50 -22.66
CA HIS A 10 1.02 -43.09 -22.96
C HIS A 10 0.56 -41.85 -22.18
N LEU A 11 1.04 -41.69 -20.95
CA LEU A 11 0.72 -40.55 -20.09
C LEU A 11 1.78 -39.43 -20.13
N ASP A 12 2.83 -39.59 -20.96
CA ASP A 12 4.00 -38.70 -21.00
C ASP A 12 4.66 -38.50 -19.62
N LEU A 13 4.89 -39.61 -18.91
CA LEU A 13 5.48 -39.64 -17.57
C LEU A 13 6.72 -40.53 -17.52
N SER A 14 7.58 -40.29 -16.52
CA SER A 14 8.63 -41.25 -16.19
C SER A 14 8.03 -42.50 -15.52
N THR A 15 8.66 -43.66 -15.71
CA THR A 15 8.25 -44.91 -15.02
C THR A 15 8.30 -44.76 -13.50
N ARG A 16 9.25 -43.98 -12.97
CA ARG A 16 9.31 -43.59 -11.56
C ARG A 16 8.03 -42.87 -11.14
N ARG A 17 7.59 -41.87 -11.90
CA ARG A 17 6.39 -41.09 -11.58
C ARG A 17 5.12 -41.95 -11.60
N VAL A 18 5.03 -42.90 -12.52
CA VAL A 18 3.93 -43.89 -12.55
C VAL A 18 3.90 -44.71 -11.25
N ARG A 19 5.04 -45.12 -10.68
CA ARG A 19 5.09 -45.84 -9.40
C ARG A 19 4.63 -44.99 -8.23
N GLU A 20 5.06 -43.73 -8.19
CA GLU A 20 4.64 -42.77 -7.17
C GLU A 20 3.12 -42.57 -7.20
N LEU A 21 2.55 -42.32 -8.39
CA LEU A 21 1.09 -42.16 -8.55
C LEU A 21 0.33 -43.45 -8.23
N ALA A 22 0.89 -44.61 -8.50
CA ALA A 22 0.31 -45.89 -8.09
C ALA A 22 0.35 -46.11 -6.57
N ASN A 23 1.39 -45.62 -5.87
CA ASN A 23 1.47 -45.66 -4.41
C ASN A 23 0.45 -44.71 -3.76
N LEU A 24 0.18 -43.58 -4.41
CA LEU A 24 -0.84 -42.61 -4.00
C LEU A 24 -2.27 -43.08 -4.33
N GLY A 25 -2.44 -44.25 -4.95
CA GLY A 25 -3.75 -44.80 -5.31
C GLY A 25 -4.41 -44.12 -6.52
N ILE A 26 -3.72 -43.21 -7.20
CA ILE A 26 -4.23 -42.48 -8.37
C ILE A 26 -4.20 -43.38 -9.61
N ILE A 27 -3.10 -44.11 -9.81
CA ILE A 27 -2.98 -45.09 -10.89
C ILE A 27 -3.26 -46.48 -10.32
N LYS A 28 -4.13 -47.23 -10.98
CA LYS A 28 -4.47 -48.60 -10.61
C LYS A 28 -3.42 -49.58 -11.14
N ARG A 29 -2.80 -50.31 -10.22
CA ARG A 29 -1.89 -51.41 -10.54
C ARG A 29 -2.65 -52.58 -11.19
N PRO A 30 -2.02 -53.33 -12.11
CA PRO A 30 -2.60 -54.54 -12.67
C PRO A 30 -2.91 -55.57 -11.58
N LYS A 31 -3.98 -56.35 -11.76
CA LYS A 31 -4.33 -57.46 -10.88
C LYS A 31 -3.77 -58.76 -11.46
N GLY A 32 -2.85 -59.40 -10.74
CA GLY A 32 -2.30 -60.70 -11.13
C GLY A 32 -1.55 -60.66 -12.47
N LYS A 33 -1.95 -61.53 -13.42
CA LYS A 33 -1.34 -61.63 -14.76
C LYS A 33 -1.92 -60.66 -15.79
N GLU A 34 -2.85 -59.79 -15.40
CA GLU A 34 -3.40 -58.77 -16.30
C GLU A 34 -2.35 -57.66 -16.54
N GLY A 35 -2.35 -57.09 -17.75
CA GLY A 35 -1.49 -55.94 -18.08
C GLY A 35 -2.01 -54.65 -17.47
N TRP A 36 -1.24 -53.56 -17.60
CA TRP A 36 -1.73 -52.23 -17.20
C TRP A 36 -2.89 -51.81 -18.10
N ASP A 37 -3.98 -51.32 -17.51
CA ASP A 37 -5.12 -50.77 -18.25
C ASP A 37 -4.84 -49.30 -18.59
N LEU A 38 -4.51 -49.02 -19.85
CA LEU A 38 -4.19 -47.66 -20.30
C LEU A 38 -5.39 -46.72 -20.25
N ASP A 39 -6.58 -47.19 -20.60
CA ASP A 39 -7.77 -46.35 -20.67
C ASP A 39 -8.20 -45.92 -19.27
N HIS A 40 -8.30 -46.88 -18.36
CA HIS A 40 -8.64 -46.61 -16.97
C HIS A 40 -7.65 -45.65 -16.32
N ASN A 41 -6.34 -45.89 -16.49
CA ASN A 41 -5.31 -45.07 -15.87
C ASN A 41 -5.17 -43.69 -16.54
N ARG A 42 -5.50 -43.55 -17.83
CA ARG A 42 -5.61 -42.24 -18.49
C ARG A 42 -6.72 -41.41 -17.86
N PHE A 43 -7.91 -41.97 -17.70
CA PHE A 43 -9.01 -41.25 -17.06
C PHE A 43 -8.69 -40.88 -15.61
N ALA A 44 -8.09 -41.79 -14.85
CA ALA A 44 -7.68 -41.53 -13.48
C ALA A 44 -6.63 -40.41 -13.38
N TYR A 45 -5.65 -40.40 -14.27
CA TYR A 45 -4.62 -39.37 -14.32
C TYR A 45 -5.17 -37.99 -14.75
N ILE A 46 -6.06 -37.94 -15.76
CA ILE A 46 -6.74 -36.69 -16.17
C ILE A 46 -7.56 -36.11 -15.01
N ASN A 47 -8.30 -36.95 -14.28
CA ASN A 47 -9.07 -36.49 -13.13
C ASN A 47 -8.17 -35.96 -12.01
N TYR A 48 -7.05 -36.64 -11.74
CA TYR A 48 -6.05 -36.14 -10.79
C TYR A 48 -5.49 -34.77 -11.19
N LEU A 49 -5.17 -34.55 -12.47
CA LEU A 49 -4.71 -33.25 -12.95
C LEU A 49 -5.78 -32.16 -12.81
N ARG A 50 -7.04 -32.48 -13.09
CA ARG A 50 -8.18 -31.57 -12.91
C ARG A 50 -8.42 -31.20 -11.45
N GLU A 51 -8.19 -32.12 -10.51
CA GLU A 51 -8.27 -31.81 -9.09
C GLU A 51 -7.07 -31.00 -8.60
N LEU A 52 -5.88 -31.29 -9.14
CA LEU A 52 -4.65 -30.56 -8.80
C LEU A 52 -4.72 -29.10 -9.25
N SER A 53 -5.24 -28.84 -10.45
CA SER A 53 -5.44 -27.47 -10.96
C SER A 53 -6.44 -26.69 -10.10
N LYS A 54 -7.57 -27.31 -9.71
CA LYS A 54 -8.55 -26.74 -8.78
C LYS A 54 -7.94 -26.35 -7.43
N LYS A 55 -7.00 -27.16 -6.91
CA LYS A 55 -6.35 -26.90 -5.61
C LYS A 55 -5.22 -25.87 -5.68
N THR A 56 -4.58 -25.71 -6.84
CA THR A 56 -3.43 -24.82 -7.01
C THR A 56 -3.80 -23.46 -7.62
N GLY A 57 -5.06 -23.25 -7.97
CA GLY A 57 -5.51 -22.01 -8.63
C GLY A 57 -4.91 -21.82 -10.03
N ALA A 58 -4.35 -22.89 -10.62
CA ALA A 58 -3.75 -22.86 -11.94
C ALA A 58 -4.84 -23.11 -13.00
N ASP A 59 -5.36 -22.01 -13.57
CA ASP A 59 -6.03 -21.86 -14.86
C ASP A 59 -6.64 -23.13 -15.49
N LEU A 60 -7.83 -23.51 -15.01
CA LEU A 60 -8.83 -24.21 -15.82
C LEU A 60 -10.16 -23.51 -15.56
N PRO A 61 -10.80 -22.88 -16.56
CA PRO A 61 -12.06 -22.19 -16.34
C PRO A 61 -13.11 -23.21 -15.91
N PRO A 62 -13.80 -23.00 -14.77
CA PRO A 62 -14.96 -23.79 -14.41
C PRO A 62 -16.06 -23.55 -15.44
N GLU A 63 -16.76 -24.60 -15.87
CA GLU A 63 -17.85 -24.52 -16.83
C GLU A 63 -19.08 -23.72 -16.32
N ASN A 64 -19.00 -23.07 -15.16
CA ASN A 64 -20.06 -22.23 -14.56
C ASN A 64 -19.51 -21.10 -13.64
N GLU A 65 -18.29 -20.59 -13.86
CA GLU A 65 -17.80 -19.41 -13.14
C GLU A 65 -17.31 -18.38 -14.16
N GLU A 66 -17.68 -17.11 -13.93
CA GLU A 66 -17.37 -15.96 -14.78
C GLU A 66 -15.91 -16.00 -15.26
N ASP A 67 -15.72 -15.86 -16.57
CA ASP A 67 -14.42 -15.89 -17.23
C ASP A 67 -13.39 -15.07 -16.42
N PRO A 68 -12.27 -15.62 -15.95
CA PRO A 68 -11.25 -14.87 -15.23
C PRO A 68 -10.57 -13.79 -16.09
N SER A 69 -10.89 -13.76 -17.39
CA SER A 69 -10.60 -12.71 -18.36
C SER A 69 -11.84 -11.83 -18.68
N SER A 70 -12.88 -11.90 -17.86
CA SER A 70 -14.06 -11.05 -18.02
C SER A 70 -13.60 -9.58 -18.02
N PRO A 71 -14.17 -8.75 -18.90
CA PRO A 71 -13.81 -7.34 -18.96
C PRO A 71 -13.94 -6.63 -17.61
N GLU A 72 -14.81 -7.12 -16.72
CA GLU A 72 -15.07 -6.58 -15.40
C GLU A 72 -13.94 -6.92 -14.41
N LEU A 73 -13.53 -8.20 -14.32
CA LEU A 73 -12.40 -8.61 -13.49
C LEU A 73 -11.08 -7.97 -13.92
N ASN A 74 -10.90 -7.78 -15.24
CA ASN A 74 -9.73 -7.08 -15.77
C ASN A 74 -9.73 -5.60 -15.43
N LYS A 75 -10.90 -4.94 -15.41
CA LYS A 75 -11.04 -3.55 -14.95
C LYS A 75 -10.74 -3.43 -13.45
N GLU A 76 -11.27 -4.32 -12.62
CA GLU A 76 -11.01 -4.29 -11.18
C GLU A 76 -9.53 -4.53 -10.85
N ARG A 77 -8.88 -5.47 -11.54
CA ARG A 77 -7.43 -5.69 -11.43
C ARG A 77 -6.64 -4.46 -11.84
N ALA A 78 -7.03 -3.78 -12.92
CA ALA A 78 -6.37 -2.56 -13.37
C ALA A 78 -6.51 -1.42 -12.34
N LEU A 79 -7.68 -1.27 -11.72
CA LEU A 79 -7.91 -0.31 -10.64
C LEU A 79 -7.05 -0.63 -9.41
N LEU A 80 -7.02 -1.90 -8.99
CA LEU A 80 -6.20 -2.35 -7.87
C LEU A 80 -4.71 -2.10 -8.11
N VAL A 81 -4.21 -2.40 -9.32
CA VAL A 81 -2.81 -2.12 -9.69
C VAL A 81 -2.51 -0.64 -9.69
N ARG A 82 -3.46 0.20 -10.13
CA ARG A 82 -3.33 1.67 -10.07
C ARG A 82 -3.20 2.16 -8.62
N GLU A 83 -4.07 1.68 -7.72
CA GLU A 83 -4.02 2.08 -6.30
C GLU A 83 -2.77 1.55 -5.59
N GLN A 84 -2.30 0.35 -5.93
CA GLN A 84 -1.03 -0.18 -5.44
C GLN A 84 0.16 0.68 -5.90
N ARG A 85 0.20 1.08 -7.17
CA ARG A 85 1.24 1.98 -7.70
C ARG A 85 1.21 3.34 -7.00
N ARG A 86 0.03 3.92 -6.81
CA ARG A 86 -0.14 5.19 -6.08
C ARG A 86 0.37 5.08 -4.64
N THR A 87 0.02 3.99 -3.96
CA THR A 87 0.47 3.72 -2.59
C THR A 87 1.99 3.56 -2.53
N ALA A 88 2.58 2.83 -3.49
CA ALA A 88 4.03 2.68 -3.59
C ALA A 88 4.73 4.02 -3.87
N GLN A 89 4.16 4.86 -4.73
CA GLN A 89 4.68 6.20 -4.99
C GLN A 89 4.69 7.08 -3.73
N ILE A 90 3.58 7.14 -3.00
CA ILE A 90 3.50 7.91 -1.74
C ILE A 90 4.51 7.38 -0.70
N LYS A 91 4.71 6.06 -0.63
CA LYS A 91 5.72 5.46 0.25
C LYS A 91 7.13 5.88 -0.15
N ASN A 92 7.47 5.79 -1.44
CA ASN A 92 8.78 6.20 -1.96
C ASN A 92 9.04 7.69 -1.70
N GLU A 93 8.05 8.56 -1.91
CA GLU A 93 8.17 10.00 -1.65
C GLU A 93 8.37 10.30 -0.15
N LYS A 94 7.72 9.55 0.74
CA LYS A 94 7.97 9.63 2.19
C LYS A 94 9.37 9.14 2.58
N GLU A 95 9.87 8.09 1.93
CA GLU A 95 11.22 7.55 2.15
C GLU A 95 12.30 8.53 1.69
N LEU A 96 12.10 9.14 0.52
CA LEU A 96 12.95 10.20 -0.04
C LEU A 96 12.83 11.53 0.70
N LYS A 97 11.96 11.63 1.71
CA LYS A 97 11.69 12.84 2.49
C LYS A 97 11.19 14.03 1.66
N THR A 98 10.63 13.77 0.48
CA THR A 98 9.97 14.78 -0.34
C THR A 98 8.53 15.03 0.12
N LEU A 99 7.92 14.07 0.83
CA LEU A 99 6.60 14.18 1.45
C LEU A 99 6.67 13.97 2.96
N LEU A 100 6.21 14.95 3.73
CA LEU A 100 6.13 14.88 5.20
C LEU A 100 4.68 14.75 5.67
N PRO A 101 4.38 13.86 6.65
CA PRO A 101 3.07 13.84 7.30
C PRO A 101 2.81 15.16 8.03
N ILE A 102 1.62 15.74 7.82
CA ILE A 102 1.27 17.06 8.36
C ILE A 102 1.24 17.06 9.90
N ASP A 103 0.79 15.97 10.48
CA ASP A 103 0.74 15.67 11.91
C ASP A 103 2.14 15.70 12.55
N VAL A 104 3.17 15.21 11.85
CA VAL A 104 4.57 15.31 12.29
C VAL A 104 5.05 16.77 12.23
N VAL A 105 4.71 17.50 11.17
CA VAL A 105 5.09 18.91 11.02
C VAL A 105 4.46 19.76 12.12
N ILE A 106 3.17 19.57 12.39
CA ILE A 106 2.43 20.28 13.46
C ILE A 106 3.09 20.01 14.82
N ALA A 107 3.41 18.76 15.13
CA ALA A 107 4.05 18.41 16.40
C ALA A 107 5.42 19.09 16.55
N ILE A 108 6.29 18.97 15.55
CA ILE A 108 7.64 19.56 15.58
C ILE A 108 7.59 21.08 15.70
N TYR A 109 6.75 21.74 14.91
CA TYR A 109 6.62 23.20 14.97
C TYR A 109 5.97 23.66 16.27
N GLY A 110 4.99 22.91 16.78
CA GLY A 110 4.38 23.16 18.09
C GLY A 110 5.41 23.13 19.21
N ASP A 111 6.24 22.09 19.26
CA ASP A 111 7.32 21.94 20.24
C ASP A 111 8.37 23.05 20.10
N LEU A 112 8.73 23.42 18.87
CA LEU A 112 9.68 24.50 18.59
C LEU A 112 9.15 25.86 19.09
N VAL A 113 7.90 26.20 18.78
CA VAL A 113 7.26 27.45 19.20
C VAL A 113 7.08 27.49 20.72
N ALA A 114 6.66 26.38 21.34
CA ALA A 114 6.55 26.27 22.79
C ALA A 114 7.91 26.46 23.47
N SER A 115 8.96 25.84 22.93
CA SER A 115 10.34 25.99 23.41
C SER A 115 10.84 27.44 23.29
N ALA A 116 10.54 28.11 22.17
CA ALA A 116 10.89 29.52 21.97
C ALA A 116 10.17 30.42 22.99
N ARG A 117 8.85 30.24 23.18
CA ARG A 117 8.07 30.96 24.19
C ARG A 117 8.66 30.80 25.59
N ASN A 118 8.98 29.57 25.99
CA ASN A 118 9.54 29.29 27.32
C ASN A 118 10.91 29.97 27.50
N LYS A 119 11.77 29.96 26.48
CA LYS A 119 13.06 30.68 26.51
C LYS A 119 12.86 32.18 26.65
N ILE A 120 11.94 32.78 25.88
CA ILE A 120 11.64 34.22 25.96
C ILE A 120 11.15 34.59 27.36
N LEU A 121 10.22 33.83 27.93
CA LEU A 121 9.71 34.09 29.29
C LEU A 121 10.79 33.89 30.37
N SER A 122 11.77 33.01 30.14
CA SER A 122 12.89 32.81 31.07
C SER A 122 13.85 34.01 31.14
N ILE A 123 13.88 34.87 30.12
CA ILE A 123 14.74 36.07 30.07
C ILE A 123 14.47 36.95 31.29
N GLU A 124 13.22 37.04 31.74
CA GLU A 124 12.87 37.85 32.90
C GLU A 124 13.66 37.42 34.16
N GLY A 125 13.73 36.12 34.43
CA GLY A 125 14.52 35.58 35.54
C GLY A 125 16.01 35.79 35.34
N GLN A 126 16.50 35.63 34.10
CA GLN A 126 17.91 35.85 33.77
C GLN A 126 18.35 37.30 33.94
N VAL A 127 17.49 38.26 33.62
CA VAL A 127 17.73 39.70 33.82
C VAL A 127 17.89 40.01 35.31
N MET A 128 17.04 39.44 36.16
CA MET A 128 17.10 39.64 37.62
C MET A 128 18.38 39.07 38.24
N VAL A 129 18.93 37.99 37.67
CA VAL A 129 20.21 37.39 38.09
C VAL A 129 21.40 38.17 37.56
N SER A 130 21.35 38.61 36.30
CA SER A 130 22.48 39.24 35.60
C SER A 130 22.66 40.72 35.96
N LEU A 131 21.58 41.39 36.37
CA LEU A 131 21.56 42.81 36.71
C LEU A 131 20.84 43.01 38.07
N PRO A 132 21.54 42.76 39.20
CA PRO A 132 20.94 42.81 40.53
C PRO A 132 20.49 44.21 40.96
N GLU A 133 21.02 45.25 40.31
CA GLU A 133 20.70 46.66 40.60
C GLU A 133 19.35 47.09 40.04
N LEU A 134 18.72 46.29 39.17
CA LEU A 134 17.40 46.60 38.62
C LEU A 134 16.34 46.59 39.71
N SER A 135 15.48 47.60 39.69
CA SER A 135 14.33 47.64 40.58
C SER A 135 13.26 46.62 40.14
N LYS A 136 12.36 46.27 41.07
CA LYS A 136 11.16 45.48 40.73
C LYS A 136 10.22 46.19 39.74
N ALA A 137 10.36 47.51 39.56
CA ALA A 137 9.60 48.24 38.54
C ALA A 137 10.20 47.98 37.15
N ASP A 138 11.52 48.00 37.02
CA ASP A 138 12.22 47.78 35.75
C ASP A 138 12.00 46.35 35.22
N VAL A 139 12.07 45.34 36.10
CA VAL A 139 11.77 43.95 35.74
C VAL A 139 10.32 43.80 35.25
N ARG A 140 9.37 44.55 35.83
CA ARG A 140 7.97 44.56 35.36
C ARG A 140 7.82 45.18 33.98
N ILE A 141 8.59 46.22 33.66
CA ILE A 141 8.62 46.83 32.33
C ILE A 141 9.13 45.81 31.30
N VAL A 142 10.24 45.13 31.60
CA VAL A 142 10.80 44.07 30.74
C VAL A 142 9.79 42.96 30.51
N ARG A 143 9.14 42.46 31.57
CA ARG A 143 8.05 41.47 31.45
C ARG A 143 6.96 41.96 30.51
N GLY A 144 6.48 43.19 30.68
CA GLY A 144 5.46 43.79 29.82
C GLY A 144 5.88 43.83 28.34
N MET A 145 7.12 44.20 28.06
CA MET A 145 7.66 44.21 26.69
C MET A 145 7.75 42.81 26.09
N LEU A 146 8.20 41.81 26.85
CA LEU A 146 8.27 40.41 26.40
C LEU A 146 6.89 39.85 26.08
N HIS A 147 5.90 40.09 26.96
CA HIS A 147 4.53 39.65 26.73
C HIS A 147 3.87 40.35 25.54
N LYS A 148 4.13 41.66 25.35
CA LYS A 148 3.67 42.38 24.17
C LYS A 148 4.25 41.78 22.90
N ALA A 149 5.57 41.55 22.86
CA ALA A 149 6.23 40.95 21.69
C ALA A 149 5.68 39.54 21.38
N LEU A 150 5.39 38.73 22.40
CA LEU A 150 4.75 37.42 22.21
C LEU A 150 3.32 37.54 21.67
N SER A 151 2.56 38.55 22.10
CA SER A 151 1.20 38.83 21.61
C SER A 151 1.22 39.31 20.15
N ASP A 152 2.13 40.22 19.82
CA ASP A 152 2.30 40.73 18.45
C ASP A 152 2.68 39.58 17.49
N LEU A 153 3.43 38.58 17.96
CA LEU A 153 3.77 37.37 17.19
C LEU A 153 2.59 36.40 17.04
N SER A 154 1.64 36.36 17.99
CA SER A 154 0.44 35.53 17.87
C SER A 154 -0.65 36.16 17.01
N ASP A 155 -0.75 37.49 17.00
CA ASP A 155 -1.76 38.25 16.24
C ASP A 155 -1.45 38.37 14.74
N ALA A 156 -0.42 37.68 14.25
CA ALA A 156 -0.18 37.52 12.81
C ALA A 156 -1.22 36.57 12.20
N ASP A 157 -2.49 36.98 12.19
CA ASP A 157 -3.66 36.29 11.64
C ASP A 157 -3.56 36.06 10.12
N THR A 158 -2.56 36.65 9.47
CA THR A 158 -2.32 36.45 8.04
C THR A 158 -1.30 35.33 7.85
N PRO A 159 -1.70 34.16 7.30
CA PRO A 159 -0.75 33.13 6.94
C PRO A 159 0.32 33.72 6.00
N PRO A 160 1.56 33.20 6.04
CA PRO A 160 2.65 33.72 5.21
C PRO A 160 2.21 33.81 3.74
N PRO A 161 2.58 34.86 2.97
CA PRO A 161 2.15 35.02 1.58
C PRO A 161 2.41 33.80 0.68
N ARG A 162 3.49 33.06 0.97
CA ARG A 162 3.82 31.81 0.26
C ARG A 162 2.81 30.70 0.52
N LEU A 163 2.28 30.60 1.74
CA LEU A 163 1.25 29.61 2.08
C LEU A 163 -0.08 29.97 1.40
N ILE A 164 -0.42 31.26 1.37
CA ILE A 164 -1.62 31.76 0.66
C ILE A 164 -1.53 31.38 -0.82
N ALA A 165 -0.43 31.72 -1.50
CA ALA A 165 -0.23 31.39 -2.91
C ALA A 165 -0.34 29.88 -3.19
N TYR A 166 0.24 29.04 -2.32
CA TYR A 166 0.14 27.58 -2.43
C TYR A 166 -1.30 27.05 -2.28
N LEU A 167 -2.06 27.60 -1.32
CA LEU A 167 -3.47 27.21 -1.12
C LEU A 167 -4.34 27.64 -2.30
N GLU A 168 -4.09 28.82 -2.87
CA GLU A 168 -4.80 29.30 -4.05
C GLU A 168 -4.49 28.44 -5.29
N GLU A 169 -3.23 28.10 -5.54
CA GLU A 169 -2.80 27.26 -6.66
C GLU A 169 -3.43 25.86 -6.60
N SER A 170 -3.40 25.21 -5.44
CA SER A 170 -4.00 23.88 -5.23
C SER A 170 -5.53 23.85 -5.37
N SER A 171 -6.22 24.97 -5.15
CA SER A 171 -7.67 25.08 -5.37
C SER A 171 -8.05 25.09 -6.87
N SER A 172 -7.14 25.58 -7.72
CA SER A 172 -7.38 25.71 -9.16
C SER A 172 -7.31 24.37 -9.91
N ASP A 173 -6.39 23.48 -9.51
CA ASP A 173 -6.19 22.17 -10.14
C ASP A 173 -7.34 21.18 -9.89
N LEU A 174 -8.03 21.29 -8.75
CA LEU A 174 -9.18 20.45 -8.43
C LEU A 174 -10.42 20.79 -9.28
N GLY A 175 -10.55 22.04 -9.74
CA GLY A 175 -11.65 22.48 -10.61
C GLY A 175 -11.52 22.06 -12.07
N ALA A 176 -10.33 21.64 -12.52
CA ALA A 176 -10.08 21.27 -13.91
C ALA A 176 -10.40 19.80 -14.24
N THR A 177 -10.80 18.98 -13.25
CA THR A 177 -11.01 17.53 -13.43
C THR A 177 -12.49 17.11 -13.58
N THR A 178 -13.43 18.05 -13.68
CA THR A 178 -14.84 17.74 -13.98
C THR A 178 -15.06 17.41 -15.47
N GLU A 179 -15.10 16.09 -15.73
CA GLU A 179 -15.82 15.33 -16.78
C GLU A 179 -15.62 15.68 -18.27
N PRO A 180 -15.13 14.74 -19.11
CA PRO A 180 -15.34 14.81 -20.55
C PRO A 180 -16.81 14.50 -20.85
N ASN A 181 -17.50 15.53 -21.33
CA ASN A 181 -18.87 15.55 -21.85
C ASN A 181 -19.17 14.33 -22.76
N ASP A 182 -20.03 13.42 -22.29
CA ASP A 182 -20.66 12.37 -23.11
C ASP A 182 -21.46 13.05 -24.23
N SER A 183 -20.90 13.06 -25.43
CA SER A 183 -21.61 13.52 -26.63
C SER A 183 -22.45 12.35 -27.18
N PRO A 184 -23.76 12.51 -27.39
CA PRO A 184 -24.56 11.49 -28.04
C PRO A 184 -24.24 11.51 -29.54
N MET A 185 -23.59 10.46 -30.04
CA MET A 185 -23.50 10.22 -31.47
C MET A 185 -24.90 9.86 -31.99
N GLY A 186 -25.41 10.70 -32.89
CA GLY A 186 -26.64 10.46 -33.64
C GLY A 186 -26.48 9.47 -34.79
#